data_AF-A0A7T8HLA5-F1
#
_entry.id   AF-A0A7T8HLA5-F1
#
_cell.length_a   1.000
_cell.length_b   1.000
_cell.length_c   1.000
_cell.angle_alpha   90.00
_cell.angle_beta   90.00
_cell.angle_gamma   90.00
#
_symmetry.space_group_name_H-M   'P 1'
#
loop_
_entity.id
_entity.type
_entity.pdbx_description
1 polymer ?
#
loop_
_entity_poly.entity_id
_entity_poly.type
_entity_poly.pdbx_seq_one_letter_code
_entity_poly.pdbx_strand_id
1 'polypeptide(L)'
;MEQARRTTICELRRAGHSAAAIFKMTQYNRKTVYNVVKAFDEEGKTTRKDHSPRSDKIRTPRFVAGLKRSIRRTPTTKMTKLAKDRNVSHTTIRRAVKDDLNYRSRCKCVKHLLTAQNKADRVSKGRKILNDLKRHYLRFYSDEKIFTVDESVNRRNDRWICQDPKEVKPNMSSKKPAAVMTLAVISSEGDVMVPHFFQANETVNKTVYLDVLKRVVVPWMKKTAGERKYTFQQDSAPAHKAKTVQNYL
;
A
#
# COMPACT_ATOMS: atom_id res chain seq x y z
N MET A 1 -36.84 -2.68 15.27
CA MET A 1 -38.27 -2.69 15.61
C MET A 1 -38.75 -4.03 16.18
N GLU A 2 -38.45 -5.18 15.58
CA GLU A 2 -38.96 -6.48 16.05
C GLU A 2 -38.45 -6.88 17.47
N GLN A 3 -37.17 -6.64 17.78
CA GLN A 3 -36.61 -6.97 19.09
C GLN A 3 -37.23 -6.13 20.23
N ALA A 4 -37.47 -4.84 19.99
CA ALA A 4 -38.11 -3.96 20.97
C ALA A 4 -39.52 -4.45 21.35
N ARG A 5 -40.31 -4.88 20.36
CA ARG A 5 -41.65 -5.45 20.60
C ARG A 5 -41.59 -6.72 21.47
N ARG A 6 -40.60 -7.59 21.26
CA ARG A 6 -40.40 -8.80 22.09
C ARG A 6 -40.02 -8.42 23.51
N THR A 7 -39.12 -7.46 23.68
CA THR A 7 -38.73 -6.96 25.01
C THR A 7 -39.94 -6.45 25.79
N THR A 8 -40.78 -5.60 25.18
CA THR A 8 -42.01 -5.10 25.81
C THR A 8 -42.98 -6.22 26.19
N ILE A 9 -43.15 -7.24 25.33
CA ILE A 9 -43.98 -8.41 25.66
C ILE A 9 -43.40 -9.16 26.87
N CYS A 10 -42.08 -9.38 26.92
CA CYS A 10 -41.42 -10.08 28.03
C CYS A 10 -41.48 -9.27 29.34
N GLU A 11 -41.35 -7.94 29.29
CA GLU A 11 -41.48 -7.06 30.46
C GLU A 11 -42.90 -7.05 31.01
N LEU A 12 -43.91 -6.94 30.14
CA LEU A 12 -45.31 -7.02 30.56
C LEU A 12 -45.65 -8.42 31.12
N ARG A 13 -45.05 -9.47 30.56
CA ARG A 13 -45.19 -10.83 31.11
C ARG A 13 -44.55 -10.96 32.48
N ARG A 14 -43.37 -10.38 32.71
CA ARG A 14 -42.71 -10.30 34.03
C ARG A 14 -43.53 -9.50 35.05
N ALA A 15 -44.22 -8.46 34.60
CA ALA A 15 -45.15 -7.68 35.42
C ALA A 15 -46.47 -8.42 35.75
N GLY A 16 -46.60 -9.71 35.39
CA GLY A 16 -47.73 -10.55 35.74
C GLY A 16 -48.91 -10.50 34.75
N HIS A 17 -48.80 -9.80 33.63
CA HIS A 17 -49.89 -9.75 32.65
C HIS A 17 -50.04 -11.07 31.87
N SER A 18 -51.29 -11.44 31.61
CA SER A 18 -51.62 -12.57 30.74
C SER A 18 -51.36 -12.24 29.26
N ALA A 19 -51.10 -13.25 28.43
CA ALA A 19 -50.89 -13.06 26.98
C ALA A 19 -52.06 -12.30 26.30
N ALA A 20 -53.30 -12.51 26.77
CA ALA A 20 -54.48 -11.80 26.27
C ALA A 20 -54.49 -10.30 26.68
N ALA A 21 -54.06 -9.99 27.89
CA ALA A 21 -53.92 -8.60 28.36
C ALA A 21 -52.81 -7.87 27.59
N ILE A 22 -51.66 -8.54 27.40
CA ILE A 22 -50.53 -7.99 26.63
C ILE A 22 -50.94 -7.70 25.18
N PHE A 23 -51.70 -8.61 24.55
CA PHE A 23 -52.25 -8.38 23.21
C PHE A 23 -53.14 -7.13 23.15
N LYS A 24 -54.04 -6.94 24.12
CA LYS A 24 -54.93 -5.77 24.18
C LYS A 24 -54.16 -4.47 24.43
N MET A 25 -53.14 -4.49 25.30
CA MET A 25 -52.33 -3.31 25.66
C MET A 25 -51.39 -2.87 24.53
N THR A 26 -50.74 -3.82 23.87
CA THR A 26 -49.71 -3.53 22.86
C THR A 26 -50.27 -3.42 21.44
N GLN A 27 -51.47 -3.96 21.19
CA GLN A 27 -52.07 -4.13 19.86
C GLN A 27 -51.15 -4.84 18.84
N TYR A 28 -50.15 -5.59 19.32
CA TYR A 28 -49.28 -6.39 18.45
C TYR A 28 -50.03 -7.61 17.91
N ASN A 29 -49.50 -8.23 16.84
CA ASN A 29 -50.13 -9.42 16.27
C ASN A 29 -50.28 -10.52 17.35
N ARG A 30 -51.52 -11.00 17.54
CA ARG A 30 -51.87 -12.02 18.54
C ARG A 30 -50.96 -13.23 18.50
N LYS A 31 -50.64 -13.75 17.31
CA LYS A 31 -49.77 -14.91 17.14
C LYS A 31 -48.35 -14.64 17.64
N THR A 32 -47.83 -13.43 17.43
CA THR A 32 -46.52 -13.02 17.93
C THR A 32 -46.51 -12.93 19.45
N VAL A 33 -47.52 -12.30 20.07
CA VAL A 33 -47.61 -12.17 21.54
C VAL A 33 -47.63 -13.53 22.21
N TYR A 34 -48.50 -14.43 21.75
CA TYR A 34 -48.62 -15.77 22.33
C TYR A 34 -47.35 -16.60 22.13
N ASN A 35 -46.73 -16.56 20.94
CA ASN A 35 -45.47 -17.29 20.70
C ASN A 35 -44.31 -16.76 21.54
N VAL A 36 -44.24 -15.44 21.78
CA VAL A 36 -43.20 -14.82 22.61
C VAL A 36 -43.42 -15.15 24.08
N VAL A 37 -44.65 -15.03 24.59
CA VAL A 37 -44.98 -15.40 25.98
C VAL A 37 -44.69 -16.88 26.23
N LYS A 38 -45.09 -17.77 25.32
CA LYS A 38 -44.80 -19.20 25.42
C LYS A 38 -43.29 -19.48 25.48
N ALA A 39 -42.51 -18.90 24.56
CA ALA A 39 -41.06 -19.05 24.55
C ALA A 39 -40.37 -18.43 25.78
N PHE A 40 -40.96 -17.38 26.36
CA PHE A 40 -40.48 -16.76 27.58
C PHE A 40 -40.77 -17.62 28.82
N ASP A 41 -41.99 -18.16 28.94
CA ASP A 41 -42.41 -18.97 30.09
C ASP A 41 -41.73 -20.36 30.10
N GLU A 42 -41.60 -21.01 28.94
CA GLU A 42 -41.05 -22.37 28.83
C GLU A 42 -39.51 -22.40 28.77
N GLU A 43 -38.89 -21.44 28.07
CA GLU A 43 -37.46 -21.48 27.75
C GLU A 43 -36.68 -20.26 28.30
N GLY A 44 -37.35 -19.32 28.96
CA GLY A 44 -36.74 -18.07 29.45
C GLY A 44 -36.27 -17.11 28.36
N LYS A 45 -36.65 -17.34 27.08
CA LYS A 45 -36.08 -16.62 25.94
C LYS A 45 -36.72 -15.25 25.73
N THR A 46 -35.90 -14.20 25.79
CA THR A 46 -36.29 -12.80 25.52
C THR A 46 -35.90 -12.32 24.12
N THR A 47 -34.99 -13.03 23.47
CA THR A 47 -34.51 -12.73 22.12
C THR A 47 -35.18 -13.60 21.07
N ARG A 48 -35.17 -13.13 19.81
CA ARG A 48 -35.57 -13.96 18.68
C ARG A 48 -34.56 -15.09 18.50
N LYS A 49 -35.04 -16.28 18.12
CA LYS A 49 -34.18 -17.38 17.69
C LYS A 49 -33.35 -16.95 16.49
N ASP A 50 -32.05 -17.19 16.55
CA ASP A 50 -31.16 -16.95 15.42
C ASP A 50 -31.62 -17.76 14.21
N HIS A 51 -31.57 -17.13 13.04
CA HIS A 51 -31.82 -17.82 11.80
C HIS A 51 -30.71 -18.86 11.58
N SER A 52 -31.12 -20.10 11.29
CA SER A 52 -30.17 -21.12 10.87
C SER A 52 -29.39 -20.63 9.65
N PRO A 53 -28.06 -20.85 9.61
CA PRO A 53 -27.28 -20.49 8.45
C PRO A 53 -27.83 -21.22 7.22
N ARG A 54 -27.85 -20.54 6.07
CA ARG A 54 -28.31 -21.16 4.83
C ARG A 54 -27.43 -22.36 4.49
N SER A 55 -28.06 -23.49 4.17
CA SER A 55 -27.39 -24.75 3.81
C SER A 55 -26.71 -24.68 2.43
N ASP A 56 -27.16 -23.78 1.55
CA ASP A 56 -26.67 -23.55 0.19
C ASP A 56 -25.35 -22.75 0.12
N LYS A 57 -24.69 -22.50 1.25
CA LYS A 57 -23.48 -21.66 1.30
C LYS A 57 -22.28 -22.36 0.65
N ILE A 58 -21.98 -21.98 -0.59
CA ILE A 58 -20.81 -22.45 -1.36
C ILE A 58 -19.48 -22.16 -0.65
N ARG A 59 -19.35 -21.02 0.04
CA ARG A 59 -18.16 -20.59 0.79
C ARG A 59 -18.02 -21.34 2.13
N THR A 60 -17.92 -22.67 2.06
CA THR A 60 -17.64 -23.52 3.22
C THR A 60 -16.16 -23.46 3.61
N PRO A 61 -15.80 -23.81 4.86
CA PRO A 61 -14.39 -23.94 5.26
C PRO A 61 -13.59 -24.88 4.34
N ARG A 62 -14.19 -25.99 3.90
CA ARG A 62 -13.58 -26.93 2.94
C ARG A 62 -13.27 -26.26 1.61
N PHE A 63 -14.22 -25.48 1.07
CA PHE A 63 -14.04 -24.72 -0.17
C PHE A 63 -12.90 -23.71 -0.04
N VAL A 64 -12.89 -22.91 1.03
CA VAL A 64 -11.88 -21.88 1.29
C VAL A 64 -10.48 -22.50 1.44
N ALA A 65 -10.37 -23.63 2.16
CA ALA A 65 -9.11 -24.36 2.28
C ALA A 65 -8.60 -24.88 0.92
N GLY A 66 -9.50 -25.43 0.09
CA GLY A 66 -9.17 -25.86 -1.27
C GLY A 66 -8.73 -24.70 -2.17
N LEU A 67 -9.40 -23.55 -2.08
CA LEU A 67 -9.01 -22.33 -2.78
C LEU A 67 -7.62 -21.84 -2.34
N LYS A 68 -7.35 -21.82 -1.04
CA LYS A 68 -6.05 -21.45 -0.47
C LYS A 68 -4.92 -22.32 -1.02
N ARG A 69 -5.14 -23.64 -1.11
CA ARG A 69 -4.15 -24.58 -1.68
C ARG A 69 -3.87 -24.27 -3.16
N SER A 70 -4.90 -24.05 -3.98
CA SER A 70 -4.69 -23.72 -5.39
C SER A 70 -3.95 -22.39 -5.58
N ILE A 71 -4.27 -21.37 -4.79
CA ILE A 71 -3.57 -20.07 -4.86
C ILE A 71 -2.11 -20.23 -4.41
N ARG A 72 -1.83 -20.99 -3.35
CA ARG A 72 -0.44 -21.23 -2.90
C ARG A 72 0.38 -21.97 -3.95
N ARG A 73 -0.21 -22.96 -4.62
CA ARG A 73 0.45 -23.72 -5.70
C ARG A 73 0.77 -22.81 -6.89
N THR A 74 -0.14 -21.92 -7.26
CA THR A 74 0.03 -21.03 -8.42
C THR A 74 -0.56 -19.65 -8.14
N PRO A 75 0.20 -18.74 -7.49
CA PRO A 75 -0.33 -17.44 -7.06
C PRO A 75 -0.62 -16.48 -8.21
N THR A 76 -0.19 -16.80 -9.43
CA THR A 76 -0.42 -16.02 -10.65
C THR A 76 -1.74 -16.37 -11.34
N THR A 77 -2.48 -17.39 -10.89
CA THR A 77 -3.73 -17.81 -11.52
C THR A 77 -4.80 -16.72 -11.39
N LYS A 78 -5.42 -16.34 -12.52
CA LYS A 78 -6.52 -15.37 -12.57
C LYS A 78 -7.72 -15.87 -11.77
N MET A 79 -8.38 -14.99 -11.02
CA MET A 79 -9.60 -15.34 -10.27
C MET A 79 -10.71 -15.92 -11.17
N THR A 80 -10.82 -15.45 -12.41
CA THR A 80 -11.77 -16.00 -13.40
C THR A 80 -11.49 -17.47 -13.71
N LYS A 81 -10.22 -17.89 -13.77
CA LYS A 81 -9.88 -19.30 -13.97
C LYS A 81 -10.23 -20.12 -12.74
N LEU A 82 -9.88 -19.63 -11.53
CA LEU A 82 -10.26 -20.29 -10.28
C LEU A 82 -11.78 -20.46 -10.13
N ALA A 83 -12.55 -19.51 -10.67
CA ALA A 83 -14.01 -19.54 -10.70
C ALA A 83 -14.53 -20.62 -11.65
N LYS A 84 -14.01 -20.68 -12.88
CA LYS A 84 -14.33 -21.73 -13.87
C LYS A 84 -13.98 -23.12 -13.35
N ASP A 85 -12.76 -23.31 -12.83
CA ASP A 85 -12.28 -24.59 -12.31
C ASP A 85 -13.13 -25.13 -11.14
N ARG A 86 -13.89 -24.25 -10.47
CA ARG A 86 -14.73 -24.58 -9.31
C ARG A 86 -16.22 -24.46 -9.60
N ASN A 87 -16.60 -24.16 -10.85
CA ASN A 87 -17.98 -23.90 -11.26
C ASN A 87 -18.72 -22.90 -10.36
N VAL A 88 -18.08 -21.76 -10.05
CA VAL A 88 -18.68 -20.70 -9.23
C VAL A 88 -18.55 -19.35 -9.92
N SER A 89 -19.35 -18.37 -9.48
CA SER A 89 -19.20 -17.00 -9.97
C SER A 89 -17.83 -16.40 -9.61
N HIS A 90 -17.35 -15.50 -10.46
CA HIS A 90 -16.15 -14.71 -10.18
C HIS A 90 -16.28 -13.92 -8.86
N THR A 91 -17.48 -13.41 -8.57
CA THR A 91 -17.78 -12.68 -7.33
C THR A 91 -17.60 -13.54 -6.08
N THR A 92 -17.98 -14.82 -6.15
CA THR A 92 -17.78 -15.78 -5.05
C THR A 92 -16.30 -15.97 -4.75
N ILE A 93 -15.47 -16.17 -5.78
CA ILE A 93 -14.00 -16.27 -5.63
C ILE A 93 -13.45 -14.95 -5.08
N ARG A 94 -13.84 -13.80 -5.63
CA ARG A 94 -13.34 -12.50 -5.18
C ARG A 94 -13.61 -12.27 -3.69
N ARG A 95 -14.84 -12.56 -3.23
CA ARG A 95 -15.21 -12.46 -1.82
C ARG A 95 -14.46 -13.49 -0.97
N ALA A 96 -14.29 -14.72 -1.44
CA ALA A 96 -13.53 -15.73 -0.69
C ALA A 96 -12.05 -15.35 -0.53
N VAL A 97 -11.43 -14.83 -1.59
CA VAL A 97 -10.04 -14.35 -1.54
C VAL A 97 -9.92 -13.14 -0.61
N LYS A 98 -10.82 -12.16 -0.71
CA LYS A 98 -10.74 -10.92 0.08
C LYS A 98 -11.16 -11.10 1.54
N ASP A 99 -12.30 -11.73 1.77
CA ASP A 99 -12.97 -11.71 3.08
C ASP A 99 -12.61 -12.94 3.92
N ASP A 100 -12.50 -14.14 3.31
CA ASP A 100 -12.17 -15.37 4.05
C ASP A 100 -10.65 -15.62 4.16
N LEU A 101 -9.89 -15.30 3.11
CA LEU A 101 -8.44 -15.51 3.08
C LEU A 101 -7.64 -14.23 3.40
N ASN A 102 -8.28 -13.06 3.43
CA ASN A 102 -7.62 -11.76 3.58
C ASN A 102 -6.46 -11.52 2.58
N TYR A 103 -6.60 -12.06 1.37
CA TYR A 103 -5.63 -11.88 0.29
C TYR A 103 -6.03 -10.71 -0.62
N ARG A 104 -5.03 -10.07 -1.22
CA ARG A 104 -5.21 -8.94 -2.14
C ARG A 104 -4.47 -9.21 -3.44
N SER A 105 -5.07 -8.81 -4.56
CA SER A 105 -4.35 -8.80 -5.82
C SER A 105 -3.29 -7.70 -5.79
N ARG A 106 -2.04 -8.07 -6.09
CA ARG A 106 -0.88 -7.17 -6.11
C ARG A 106 -0.18 -7.35 -7.44
N CYS A 107 0.27 -6.24 -8.04
CA CYS A 107 1.15 -6.31 -9.19
C CYS A 107 2.55 -6.74 -8.74
N LYS A 108 3.22 -7.56 -9.55
CA LYS A 108 4.64 -7.84 -9.34
C LYS A 108 5.44 -6.56 -9.59
N CYS A 109 6.44 -6.31 -8.74
CA CYS A 109 7.42 -5.27 -8.99
C CYS A 109 8.64 -5.89 -9.68
N VAL A 110 9.14 -5.23 -10.72
CA VAL A 110 10.44 -5.56 -11.29
C VAL A 110 11.51 -5.00 -10.35
N LYS A 111 12.52 -5.81 -10.03
CA LYS A 111 13.69 -5.39 -9.24
C LYS A 111 14.95 -5.81 -9.97
N HIS A 112 16.03 -5.07 -9.78
CA HIS A 112 17.34 -5.46 -10.30
C HIS A 112 17.72 -6.84 -9.77
N LEU A 113 18.26 -7.67 -10.67
CA LEU A 113 18.79 -8.98 -10.31
C LEU A 113 20.06 -8.77 -9.47
N LEU A 114 20.06 -9.29 -8.25
CA LEU A 114 21.23 -9.25 -7.36
C LEU A 114 21.89 -10.63 -7.34
N THR A 115 23.15 -10.68 -7.74
CA THR A 115 24.00 -11.86 -7.58
C THR A 115 24.26 -12.14 -6.09
N ALA A 116 24.71 -13.35 -5.76
CA ALA A 116 25.10 -13.70 -4.39
C ALA A 116 26.18 -12.73 -3.85
N GLN A 117 27.16 -12.40 -4.70
CA GLN A 117 28.20 -11.43 -4.38
C GLN A 117 27.63 -10.04 -4.08
N ASN A 118 26.74 -9.52 -4.94
CA ASN A 118 26.11 -8.20 -4.72
C ASN A 118 25.38 -8.14 -3.38
N LYS A 119 24.74 -9.25 -2.95
CA LYS A 119 24.07 -9.33 -1.65
C LYS A 119 25.09 -9.30 -0.50
N ALA A 120 26.15 -10.09 -0.59
CA ALA A 120 27.22 -10.12 0.41
C ALA A 120 27.89 -8.73 0.57
N ASP A 121 28.22 -8.08 -0.55
CA ASP A 121 28.81 -6.75 -0.57
C ASP A 121 27.87 -5.71 0.06
N ARG A 122 26.58 -5.76 -0.25
CA ARG A 122 25.58 -4.85 0.35
C ARG A 122 25.44 -5.06 1.85
N VAL A 123 25.45 -6.29 2.34
CA VAL A 123 25.40 -6.58 3.79
C VAL A 123 26.66 -6.08 4.49
N SER A 124 27.84 -6.35 3.91
CA SER A 124 29.11 -5.88 4.44
C SER A 124 29.18 -4.35 4.50
N LYS A 125 28.86 -3.66 3.40
CA LYS A 125 28.79 -2.19 3.33
C LYS A 125 27.75 -1.64 4.28
N GLY A 126 26.58 -2.25 4.35
CA GLY A 126 25.51 -1.85 5.27
C GLY A 126 25.92 -1.90 6.74
N ARG A 127 26.64 -2.96 7.16
CA ARG A 127 27.20 -3.05 8.52
C ARG A 127 28.22 -1.94 8.80
N LYS A 128 29.08 -1.61 7.83
CA LYS A 128 30.05 -0.51 7.96
C LYS A 128 29.35 0.84 8.09
N ILE A 129 28.36 1.12 7.25
CA ILE A 129 27.55 2.34 7.32
C ILE A 129 26.82 2.41 8.65
N LEU A 130 26.22 1.31 9.13
CA LEU A 130 25.54 1.29 10.43
C LEU A 130 26.48 1.64 11.59
N ASN A 131 27.72 1.17 11.56
CA ASN A 131 28.71 1.54 12.56
C ASN A 131 29.18 3.00 12.41
N ASP A 132 29.32 3.50 11.19
CA ASP A 132 29.66 4.91 10.94
C ASP A 132 28.52 5.87 11.34
N LEU A 133 27.26 5.44 11.20
CA LEU A 133 26.09 6.19 11.66
C LEU A 133 26.08 6.42 13.17
N LYS A 134 26.76 5.58 13.96
CA LYS A 134 26.94 5.81 15.40
C LYS A 134 27.82 7.02 15.71
N ARG A 135 28.61 7.48 14.75
CA ARG A 135 29.36 8.73 14.86
C ARG A 135 28.41 9.89 14.62
N HIS A 136 28.41 10.90 15.48
CA HIS A 136 27.54 12.08 15.35
C HIS A 136 28.14 13.12 14.37
N TYR A 137 28.47 12.70 13.15
CA TYR A 137 28.96 13.59 12.10
C TYR A 137 27.81 14.08 11.22
N LEU A 138 27.92 15.32 10.76
CA LEU A 138 27.04 15.87 9.73
C LEU A 138 27.23 15.06 8.45
N ARG A 139 26.15 14.67 7.79
CA ARG A 139 26.23 13.87 6.56
C ARG A 139 25.59 14.62 5.41
N PHE A 140 26.32 14.72 4.31
CA PHE A 140 25.81 15.24 3.06
C PHE A 140 25.54 14.09 2.10
N TYR A 141 24.36 14.09 1.51
CA TYR A 141 23.94 13.12 0.51
C TYR A 141 23.74 13.85 -0.81
N SER A 142 24.36 13.34 -1.87
CA SER A 142 24.16 13.85 -3.23
C SER A 142 23.60 12.78 -4.15
N ASP A 143 22.77 13.21 -5.09
CA ASP A 143 22.32 12.37 -6.20
C ASP A 143 21.99 13.27 -7.41
N GLU A 144 22.16 12.70 -8.59
CA GLU A 144 21.75 13.30 -9.85
C GLU A 144 20.38 12.78 -10.27
N LYS A 145 19.50 13.69 -10.67
CA LYS A 145 18.16 13.36 -11.16
C LYS A 145 17.93 14.00 -12.51
N ILE A 146 17.42 13.23 -13.45
CA ILE A 146 16.88 13.75 -14.72
C ILE A 146 15.41 14.09 -14.51
N PHE A 147 15.03 15.33 -14.81
CA PHE A 147 13.65 15.77 -14.91
C PHE A 147 13.29 15.95 -16.38
N THR A 148 12.22 15.30 -16.83
CA THR A 148 11.67 15.43 -18.19
C THR A 148 10.50 16.41 -18.19
N VAL A 149 10.35 17.16 -19.27
CA VAL A 149 9.21 18.08 -19.45
C VAL A 149 7.90 17.31 -19.66
N ASP A 150 7.96 16.16 -20.33
CA ASP A 150 6.79 15.33 -20.59
C ASP A 150 6.18 14.79 -19.29
N GLU A 151 4.85 14.72 -19.28
CA GLU A 151 4.08 14.22 -18.14
C GLU A 151 4.33 12.73 -17.90
N SER A 152 4.60 12.38 -16.64
CA SER A 152 4.73 10.98 -16.23
C SER A 152 3.34 10.36 -15.99
N VAL A 153 2.89 9.50 -16.89
CA VAL A 153 1.59 8.81 -16.74
C VAL A 153 1.73 7.56 -15.87
N ASN A 154 1.12 7.60 -14.68
CA ASN A 154 0.87 6.46 -13.83
C ASN A 154 -0.47 5.78 -14.17
N ARG A 155 -0.42 4.80 -15.07
CA ARG A 155 -1.58 3.98 -15.54
C ARG A 155 -2.47 3.39 -14.43
N ARG A 156 -2.02 3.35 -13.17
CA ARG A 156 -2.86 2.88 -12.06
C ARG A 156 -3.77 3.96 -11.51
N ASN A 157 -3.26 5.19 -11.42
CA ASN A 157 -3.95 6.32 -10.79
C ASN A 157 -4.58 7.24 -11.84
N ASP A 158 -3.92 7.39 -13.00
CA ASP A 158 -4.37 8.23 -14.09
C ASP A 158 -5.39 7.46 -14.92
N ARG A 159 -6.58 7.34 -14.35
CA ARG A 159 -7.73 6.65 -14.94
C ARG A 159 -8.84 7.64 -15.17
N TRP A 160 -9.33 7.66 -16.39
CA TRP A 160 -10.51 8.41 -16.77
C TRP A 160 -11.73 7.50 -16.62
N ILE A 161 -12.77 7.99 -15.94
CA ILE A 161 -14.08 7.32 -15.92
C ILE A 161 -14.94 8.05 -16.96
N CYS A 162 -15.17 7.40 -18.10
CA CYS A 162 -15.97 7.93 -19.20
C CYS A 162 -16.82 6.81 -19.82
N GLN A 163 -17.85 7.21 -20.57
CA GLN A 163 -18.68 6.27 -21.33
C GLN A 163 -18.05 5.97 -22.70
N ASP A 164 -17.62 7.01 -23.43
CA ASP A 164 -16.90 6.87 -24.70
C ASP A 164 -15.39 7.02 -24.48
N PRO A 165 -14.56 6.05 -24.95
CA PRO A 165 -13.10 6.19 -24.96
C PRO A 165 -12.58 7.46 -25.66
N LYS A 166 -13.32 8.05 -26.59
CA LYS A 166 -12.94 9.29 -27.30
C LYS A 166 -12.93 10.53 -26.41
N GLU A 167 -13.63 10.50 -25.27
CA GLU A 167 -13.61 11.60 -24.29
C GLU A 167 -12.29 11.68 -23.53
N VAL A 168 -11.51 10.60 -23.52
CA VAL A 168 -10.24 10.54 -22.81
C VAL A 168 -9.21 11.38 -23.58
N LYS A 169 -8.80 12.50 -22.99
CA LYS A 169 -7.72 13.30 -23.57
C LYS A 169 -6.42 12.48 -23.54
N PRO A 170 -5.74 12.29 -24.68
CA PRO A 170 -4.49 11.57 -24.70
C PRO A 170 -3.38 12.42 -24.09
N ASN A 171 -2.50 11.80 -23.31
CA ASN A 171 -1.26 12.43 -22.88
C ASN A 171 -0.28 12.34 -24.06
N MET A 172 0.12 13.50 -24.58
CA MET A 172 1.08 13.57 -25.66
C MET A 172 2.47 13.29 -25.11
N SER A 173 3.16 12.28 -25.66
CA SER A 173 4.54 11.97 -25.33
C SER A 173 5.45 12.18 -26.53
N SER A 174 6.55 12.86 -26.34
CA SER A 174 7.61 13.02 -27.33
C SER A 174 8.56 11.81 -27.31
N LYS A 175 9.15 11.47 -28.47
CA LYS A 175 10.10 10.34 -28.58
C LYS A 175 11.40 10.59 -27.80
N LYS A 176 11.78 11.86 -27.65
CA LYS A 176 12.96 12.33 -26.92
C LYS A 176 12.57 13.60 -26.16
N PRO A 177 11.98 13.47 -24.97
CA PRO A 177 11.57 14.62 -24.19
C PRO A 177 12.76 15.51 -23.86
N ALA A 178 12.52 16.83 -23.89
CA ALA A 178 13.45 17.77 -23.29
C ALA A 178 13.62 17.39 -21.81
N ALA A 179 14.87 17.33 -21.38
CA ALA A 179 15.20 16.91 -20.03
C ALA A 179 16.37 17.73 -19.50
N VAL A 180 16.34 17.98 -18.19
CA VAL A 180 17.41 18.65 -17.46
C VAL A 180 17.95 17.72 -16.39
N MET A 181 19.27 17.58 -16.35
CA MET A 181 19.93 16.89 -15.25
C MET A 181 20.15 17.87 -14.10
N THR A 182 19.81 17.45 -12.90
CA THR A 182 19.89 18.26 -11.70
C THR A 182 20.71 17.53 -10.66
N LEU A 183 21.69 18.20 -10.08
CA LEU A 183 22.42 17.74 -8.90
C LEU A 183 21.83 18.42 -7.66
N ALA A 184 21.47 17.62 -6.67
CA ALA A 184 21.05 18.12 -5.37
C ALA A 184 21.96 17.55 -4.28
N VAL A 185 22.20 18.35 -3.24
CA VAL A 185 22.91 17.93 -2.03
C VAL A 185 22.08 18.32 -0.82
N ILE A 186 21.88 17.37 0.08
CA ILE A 186 21.12 17.57 1.33
C ILE A 186 21.95 17.16 2.53
N SER A 187 21.80 17.86 3.66
CA SER A 187 22.42 17.48 4.92
C SER A 187 21.50 16.57 5.75
N SER A 188 22.07 15.80 6.68
CA SER A 188 21.33 14.99 7.65
C SER A 188 20.50 15.82 8.64
N GLU A 189 20.71 17.13 8.69
CA GLU A 189 19.97 18.08 9.54
C GLU A 189 18.89 18.84 8.76
N GLY A 190 18.75 18.59 7.45
CA GLY A 190 17.72 19.18 6.61
C GLY A 190 18.14 20.41 5.81
N ASP A 191 19.44 20.75 5.81
CA ASP A 191 19.95 21.79 4.93
C ASP A 191 19.89 21.33 3.47
N VAL A 192 19.41 22.19 2.58
CA VAL A 192 19.25 21.89 1.16
C VAL A 192 20.10 22.85 0.34
N MET A 193 20.99 22.30 -0.48
CA MET A 193 21.72 23.08 -1.47
C MET A 193 20.74 23.53 -2.55
N VAL A 194 20.85 24.77 -3.01
CA VAL A 194 20.16 25.21 -4.23
C VAL A 194 20.52 24.23 -5.35
N PRO A 195 19.53 23.54 -5.96
CA PRO A 195 19.82 22.53 -6.95
C PRO A 195 20.63 23.09 -8.12
N HIS A 196 21.67 22.38 -8.52
CA HIS A 196 22.49 22.75 -9.65
C HIS A 196 21.93 22.10 -10.92
N PHE A 197 21.55 22.92 -11.88
CA PHE A 197 21.07 22.47 -13.18
C PHE A 197 22.23 22.45 -14.17
N PHE A 198 22.53 21.29 -14.73
CA PHE A 198 23.50 21.16 -15.81
C PHE A 198 22.92 21.74 -17.10
N GLN A 199 23.80 22.15 -18.03
CA GLN A 199 23.35 22.67 -19.32
C GLN A 199 22.60 21.59 -20.10
N ALA A 200 21.61 22.01 -20.89
CA ALA A 200 20.81 21.09 -21.68
C ALA A 200 21.70 20.28 -22.64
N ASN A 201 21.52 18.96 -22.67
CA ASN A 201 22.32 17.99 -23.44
C ASN A 201 23.79 17.82 -22.99
N GLU A 202 24.21 18.43 -21.88
CA GLU A 202 25.52 18.18 -21.31
C GLU A 202 25.54 16.79 -20.63
N THR A 203 26.48 15.95 -21.04
CA THR A 203 26.71 14.67 -20.36
C THR A 203 27.65 14.92 -19.19
N VAL A 204 27.20 14.63 -17.96
CA VAL A 204 28.01 14.76 -16.74
C VAL A 204 29.15 13.74 -16.77
N ASN A 205 30.25 14.18 -17.37
CA ASN A 205 31.51 13.45 -17.39
C ASN A 205 32.33 13.80 -16.14
N LYS A 206 33.50 13.17 -15.99
CA LYS A 206 34.38 13.41 -14.85
C LYS A 206 34.87 14.86 -14.72
N THR A 207 35.01 15.61 -15.83
CA THR A 207 35.55 16.98 -15.80
C THR A 207 34.48 17.98 -15.40
N VAL A 208 33.28 17.87 -15.98
CA VAL A 208 32.10 18.66 -15.62
C VAL A 208 31.74 18.41 -14.16
N TYR A 209 31.72 17.15 -13.74
CA TYR A 209 31.45 16.80 -12.35
C TYR A 209 32.47 17.42 -11.38
N LEU A 210 33.77 17.34 -11.71
CA LEU A 210 34.82 17.92 -10.88
C LEU A 210 34.73 19.46 -10.79
N ASP A 211 34.36 20.14 -11.88
CA ASP A 211 34.17 21.59 -11.89
C ASP A 211 33.02 22.01 -10.98
N VAL A 212 31.87 21.34 -11.10
CA VAL A 212 30.70 21.59 -10.24
C VAL A 212 31.01 21.26 -8.78
N LEU A 213 31.75 20.17 -8.53
CA LEU A 213 32.18 19.78 -7.19
C LEU A 213 33.04 20.88 -6.54
N LYS A 214 33.97 21.46 -7.30
CA LYS A 214 34.88 22.53 -6.86
C LYS A 214 34.17 23.87 -6.64
N ARG A 215 33.26 24.24 -7.54
CA ARG A 215 32.65 25.58 -7.58
C ARG A 215 31.40 25.69 -6.74
N VAL A 216 30.64 24.61 -6.61
CA VAL A 216 29.31 24.62 -6.01
C VAL A 216 29.27 23.74 -4.76
N VAL A 217 29.52 22.44 -4.92
CA VAL A 217 29.20 21.45 -3.89
C VAL A 217 30.11 21.56 -2.67
N VAL A 218 31.43 21.51 -2.85
CA VAL A 218 32.39 21.57 -1.73
C VAL A 218 32.35 22.92 -1.00
N PRO A 219 32.32 24.08 -1.69
CA PRO A 219 32.15 25.37 -1.02
C PRO A 219 30.86 25.44 -0.20
N TRP A 220 29.74 24.95 -0.75
CA TRP A 220 28.48 24.90 -0.03
C TRP A 220 28.55 23.97 1.19
N MET A 221 29.06 22.75 1.06
CA MET A 221 29.21 21.81 2.18
C MET A 221 30.10 22.37 3.28
N LYS A 222 31.23 23.01 2.93
CA LYS A 222 32.12 23.64 3.92
C LYS A 222 31.42 24.78 4.65
N LYS A 223 30.69 25.62 3.93
CA LYS A 223 29.89 26.71 4.53
C LYS A 223 28.83 26.17 5.48
N THR A 224 28.08 25.15 5.06
CA THR A 224 27.01 24.55 5.86
C THR A 224 27.56 23.79 7.06
N ALA A 225 28.67 23.05 6.90
CA ALA A 225 29.30 22.33 8.01
C ALA A 225 29.95 23.27 9.03
N GLY A 226 30.52 24.39 8.58
CA GLY A 226 31.38 25.22 9.42
C GLY A 226 32.60 24.41 9.87
N GLU A 227 32.83 24.37 11.18
CA GLU A 227 33.94 23.60 11.80
C GLU A 227 33.58 22.14 12.09
N ARG A 228 32.33 21.73 11.82
CA ARG A 228 31.85 20.39 12.15
C ARG A 228 32.50 19.35 11.25
N LYS A 229 32.86 18.20 11.84
CA LYS A 229 33.25 17.02 11.06
C LYS A 229 32.04 16.54 10.25
N TYR A 230 32.25 16.34 8.96
CA TYR A 230 31.21 15.87 8.06
C TYR A 230 31.66 14.69 7.21
N THR A 231 30.69 14.00 6.63
CA THR A 231 30.91 12.91 5.67
C THR A 231 30.10 13.21 4.42
N PHE A 232 30.71 13.01 3.25
CA PHE A 232 30.06 13.17 1.96
C PHE A 232 29.74 11.80 1.36
N GLN A 233 28.48 11.56 1.02
CA GLN A 233 28.01 10.33 0.38
C GLN A 233 27.49 10.64 -1.02
N GLN A 234 28.04 9.91 -1.99
CA GLN A 234 27.64 9.90 -3.39
C GLN A 234 27.55 8.45 -3.89
N ASP A 235 26.93 8.25 -5.05
CA ASP A 235 26.76 6.92 -5.63
C ASP A 235 28.09 6.37 -6.21
N SER A 236 28.02 5.25 -6.93
CA SER A 236 29.19 4.59 -7.53
C SER A 236 29.34 4.83 -9.02
N ALA A 237 28.79 5.93 -9.56
CA ALA A 237 28.88 6.28 -10.97
C ALA A 237 30.35 6.39 -11.43
N PRO A 238 30.64 6.09 -12.71
CA PRO A 238 32.01 6.14 -13.24
C PRO A 238 32.70 7.48 -13.05
N ALA A 239 31.97 8.60 -13.18
CA ALA A 239 32.51 9.94 -12.95
C ALA A 239 32.97 10.13 -11.50
N HIS A 240 32.18 9.65 -10.53
CA HIS A 240 32.49 9.76 -9.10
C HIS A 240 33.71 8.94 -8.73
N LYS A 241 33.87 7.76 -9.33
CA LYS A 241 35.02 6.87 -9.10
C LYS A 241 36.29 7.27 -9.84
N ALA A 242 36.24 8.29 -10.71
CA ALA A 242 37.42 8.73 -11.44
C ALA A 242 38.51 9.18 -10.46
N LYS A 243 39.76 8.76 -10.68
CA LYS A 243 40.90 9.08 -9.82
C LYS A 243 41.06 10.58 -9.58
N THR A 244 40.79 11.41 -10.60
CA THR A 244 40.85 12.87 -10.49
C THR A 244 39.83 13.45 -9.52
N VAL A 245 38.64 12.83 -9.43
CA VAL A 245 37.59 13.24 -8.50
C VAL A 245 37.91 12.73 -7.09
N GLN A 246 38.33 11.47 -6.97
CA GLN A 246 38.70 10.86 -5.68
C GLN A 246 39.93 11.52 -5.05
N ASN A 247 40.89 12.01 -5.83
CA ASN A 247 42.05 12.73 -5.31
C ASN A 247 41.72 14.15 -4.82
N TYR A 248 40.61 14.73 -5.28
CA TYR A 248 40.19 16.06 -4.87
C TYR A 248 39.36 16.05 -3.58
N LEU A 249 38.60 14.96 -3.36
CA LEU A 249 37.79 14.72 -2.17
C LEU A 249 38.65 14.19 -1.02
#